data_AF-A0A7W1HWR0-F1
#
_entry.id   AF-A0A7W1HWR0-F1
#
_cell.length_a   1.000
_cell.length_b   1.000
_cell.length_c   1.000
_cell.angle_alpha   90.00
_cell.angle_beta   90.00
_cell.angle_gamma   90.00
#
_symmetry.space_group_name_H-M   'P 1'
#
loop_
_entity.id
_entity.type
_entity.pdbx_description
1 polymer ?
#
loop_
_entity_poly.entity_id
_entity_poly.type
_entity_poly.pdbx_seq_one_letter_code
_entity_poly.pdbx_strand_id
1 'polypeptide(L)'
;MIEAHEIQEILAQYKKHGWNLSRVLLSAPTKQKLSASPENLFGDVEIISSDTDAAWFSRASGKDRETWELRRLGGTPFALVEVFEAEDDEEIREETRQEMQTRMRK
;
A
#
# COMPACT_ATOMS: atom_id res chain seq x y z
N MET A 1 9.19 -10.53 10.39
CA MET A 1 7.72 -10.44 10.20
C MET A 1 7.27 -9.18 10.88
N ILE A 2 6.36 -8.43 10.28
CA ILE A 2 5.87 -7.18 10.87
C ILE A 2 4.80 -7.44 11.94
N GLU A 3 4.78 -6.63 12.99
CA GLU A 3 3.75 -6.58 14.01
C GLU A 3 2.68 -5.51 13.74
N ALA A 4 1.49 -5.68 14.32
CA ALA A 4 0.38 -4.74 14.12
C ALA A 4 0.71 -3.30 14.56
N HIS A 5 1.49 -3.12 15.63
CA HIS A 5 1.88 -1.79 16.10
C HIS A 5 2.81 -1.07 15.12
N GLU A 6 3.76 -1.78 14.52
CA GLU A 6 4.67 -1.21 13.51
C GLU A 6 3.88 -0.73 12.28
N ILE A 7 2.86 -1.49 11.87
CA ILE A 7 1.95 -1.09 10.79
C ILE A 7 1.24 0.21 11.17
N GLN A 8 0.68 0.29 12.38
CA GLN A 8 -0.01 1.51 12.84
C GLN A 8 0.91 2.72 12.86
N GLU A 9 2.17 2.57 13.27
CA GLU A 9 3.16 3.65 13.24
C GLU A 9 3.45 4.11 11.82
N ILE A 10 3.62 3.18 10.87
CA ILE A 10 3.77 3.50 9.44
C ILE A 10 2.54 4.25 8.94
N LEU A 11 1.33 3.74 9.16
CA LEU A 11 0.09 4.39 8.72
C LEU A 11 -0.06 5.80 9.32
N ALA A 12 0.23 5.96 10.60
CA ALA A 12 0.18 7.25 11.29
C ALA A 12 1.20 8.25 10.71
N GLN A 13 2.41 7.79 10.39
CA GLN A 13 3.44 8.60 9.77
C GLN A 13 3.01 9.07 8.37
N TYR A 14 2.51 8.17 7.53
CA TYR A 14 2.05 8.51 6.18
C TYR A 14 0.88 9.49 6.22
N LYS A 15 -0.10 9.24 7.08
CA LYS A 15 -1.23 10.15 7.31
C LYS A 15 -0.78 11.53 7.75
N LYS A 16 0.20 11.62 8.65
CA LYS A 16 0.81 12.90 9.08
C LYS A 16 1.43 13.68 7.92
N HIS A 17 1.94 12.98 6.90
CA HIS A 17 2.51 13.58 5.69
C HIS A 17 1.52 13.74 4.54
N GLY A 18 0.22 13.55 4.78
CA GLY A 18 -0.85 13.77 3.79
C GLY A 18 -1.02 12.64 2.78
N TRP A 19 -0.50 11.45 3.08
CA TRP A 19 -0.76 10.24 2.31
C TRP A 19 -1.98 9.52 2.87
N ASN A 20 -2.81 9.00 1.97
CA ASN A 20 -3.96 8.18 2.28
C ASN A 20 -3.63 6.71 2.00
N LEU A 21 -4.06 5.82 2.88
CA LEU A 21 -3.99 4.38 2.60
C LEU A 21 -5.09 4.02 1.62
N SER A 22 -4.71 3.45 0.47
CA SER A 22 -5.66 3.12 -0.61
C SER A 22 -5.94 1.62 -0.65
N ARG A 23 -4.90 0.79 -0.56
CA ARG A 23 -5.00 -0.68 -0.61
C ARG A 23 -3.90 -1.33 0.24
N VAL A 24 -4.11 -2.56 0.66
CA VAL A 24 -3.12 -3.33 1.43
C VAL A 24 -2.92 -4.69 0.78
N LEU A 25 -1.66 -5.10 0.64
CA LEU A 25 -1.26 -6.41 0.17
C LEU A 25 -0.79 -7.22 1.39
N LEU A 26 -1.46 -8.34 1.67
CA LEU A 26 -1.08 -9.20 2.80
C LEU A 26 -0.89 -10.65 2.36
N SER A 27 0.16 -11.26 2.88
CA SER A 27 0.39 -12.70 2.77
C SER A 27 -0.57 -13.48 3.65
N ALA A 28 -0.90 -14.70 3.22
CA ALA A 28 -1.74 -15.61 4.01
C ALA A 28 -1.27 -15.76 5.47
N PRO A 29 0.04 -15.98 5.78
CA PRO A 29 0.48 -16.05 7.17
C PRO A 29 0.30 -14.74 7.93
N THR A 30 0.60 -13.60 7.32
CA THR A 30 0.43 -12.29 7.97
C THR A 30 -1.04 -11.97 8.19
N LYS A 31 -1.92 -12.27 7.24
CA LYS A 31 -3.37 -12.12 7.36
C LYS A 31 -3.94 -12.98 8.50
N GLN A 32 -3.45 -14.22 8.63
CA GLN A 32 -3.82 -15.10 9.74
C GLN A 32 -3.31 -14.59 11.10
N LYS A 33 -2.14 -13.96 11.13
CA LYS A 33 -1.60 -13.34 12.35
C LYS A 33 -2.36 -12.08 12.76
N LEU A 34 -2.79 -11.27 11.79
CA LEU A 34 -3.56 -10.03 11.98
C LEU A 34 -5.08 -10.29 12.20
N SER A 35 -5.49 -11.56 12.25
CA SER A 35 -6.88 -12.07 12.36
C SER A 35 -7.73 -11.49 13.49
N ALA A 36 -7.14 -10.73 14.42
CA ALA A 36 -7.87 -10.10 15.51
C ALA A 36 -8.79 -8.95 15.05
N SER A 37 -8.46 -8.22 13.96
CA SER A 37 -9.34 -7.27 13.23
C SER A 37 -8.49 -6.47 12.22
N PRO A 38 -8.30 -6.94 10.98
CA PRO A 38 -7.62 -6.15 9.95
C PRO A 38 -8.33 -4.81 9.68
N GLU A 39 -9.65 -4.79 9.85
CA GLU A 39 -10.54 -3.63 9.71
C GLU A 39 -10.19 -2.52 10.73
N ASN A 40 -9.82 -2.90 11.96
CA ASN A 40 -9.36 -1.94 12.97
C ASN A 40 -7.96 -1.38 12.68
N LEU A 41 -7.15 -2.11 11.91
CA LEU A 41 -5.79 -1.72 11.59
C LEU A 41 -5.71 -0.83 10.35
N PHE A 42 -6.44 -1.22 9.31
CA PHE A 42 -6.37 -0.62 7.99
C PHE A 42 -7.60 0.24 7.65
N GLY A 43 -8.70 0.13 8.42
CA GLY A 43 -9.97 0.79 8.12
C GLY A 43 -10.74 0.08 6.99
N ASP A 44 -11.59 0.83 6.29
CA ASP A 44 -12.41 0.35 5.17
C ASP A 44 -11.63 0.17 3.84
N VAL A 45 -10.30 0.02 3.90
CA VAL A 45 -9.47 -0.11 2.70
C VAL A 45 -9.47 -1.55 2.17
N GLU A 46 -9.26 -1.67 0.87
CA GLU A 46 -9.21 -2.98 0.21
C GLU A 46 -7.96 -3.77 0.64
N ILE A 47 -8.18 -4.99 1.13
CA ILE A 47 -7.10 -5.92 1.52
C ILE A 47 -7.01 -7.05 0.49
N ILE A 48 -5.97 -7.00 -0.33
CA ILE A 48 -5.69 -7.95 -1.39
C ILE A 48 -4.72 -9.02 -0.87
N SER A 49 -5.04 -10.28 -1.15
CA SER A 49 -4.14 -11.40 -0.84
C SER A 49 -2.94 -11.39 -1.79
N SER A 50 -1.73 -11.31 -1.24
CA SER A 50 -0.47 -11.31 -2.02
C SER A 50 0.64 -11.96 -1.21
N ASP A 51 1.61 -12.59 -1.85
CA ASP A 51 2.82 -13.15 -1.25
C ASP A 51 3.77 -12.11 -0.62
N THR A 52 3.52 -10.82 -0.78
CA THR A 52 4.27 -9.74 -0.11
C THR A 52 3.37 -8.95 0.83
N ASP A 53 3.89 -8.63 2.01
CA ASP A 53 3.26 -7.70 2.95
C ASP A 53 3.64 -6.24 2.60
N ALA A 54 2.71 -5.49 2.02
CA ALA A 54 2.92 -4.12 1.57
C ALA A 54 1.63 -3.28 1.66
N ALA A 55 1.78 -1.95 1.64
CA ALA A 55 0.67 -1.00 1.66
C ALA A 55 0.80 -0.01 0.48
N TRP A 56 -0.32 0.24 -0.18
CA TRP A 56 -0.46 1.27 -1.19
C TRP A 56 -0.92 2.57 -0.55
N PHE A 57 -0.12 3.60 -0.70
CA PHE A 57 -0.45 4.95 -0.30
C PHE A 57 -0.68 5.82 -1.52
N SER A 58 -1.75 6.61 -1.54
CA SER A 58 -1.94 7.64 -2.56
C SER A 58 -1.95 9.03 -1.95
N ARG A 59 -1.51 10.00 -2.75
CA ARG A 59 -1.49 11.41 -2.39
C ARG A 59 -1.75 12.24 -3.64
N ALA A 60 -2.63 13.23 -3.50
CA ALA A 60 -2.79 14.25 -4.53
C ALA A 60 -1.49 15.09 -4.64
N SER A 61 -0.93 15.15 -5.84
CA SER A 61 0.34 15.84 -6.13
C SER A 61 0.17 17.02 -7.09
N GLY A 62 -1.06 17.51 -7.24
CA GLY A 62 -1.42 18.63 -8.11
C GLY A 62 -2.92 18.62 -8.39
N LYS A 63 -3.34 19.45 -9.33
CA LYS A 63 -4.75 19.53 -9.75
C LYS A 63 -5.21 18.26 -10.49
N ASP A 64 -4.29 17.63 -11.23
CA ASP A 64 -4.57 16.53 -12.15
C ASP A 64 -3.55 15.39 -12.03
N ARG A 65 -2.93 15.22 -10.85
CA ARG A 65 -1.90 14.20 -10.61
C ARG A 65 -2.07 13.52 -9.27
N GLU A 66 -1.90 12.21 -9.27
CA GLU A 66 -1.91 11.40 -8.06
C GLU A 66 -0.62 10.60 -7.97
N THR A 67 0.10 10.75 -6.86
CA THR A 67 1.28 9.94 -6.58
C THR A 67 0.85 8.73 -5.77
N TRP A 68 1.29 7.56 -6.21
CA TRP A 68 1.10 6.29 -5.52
C TRP A 68 2.44 5.74 -5.07
N GLU A 69 2.48 5.25 -3.85
CA GLU A 69 3.64 4.59 -3.27
C GLU A 69 3.25 3.19 -2.78
N LEU A 70 3.97 2.17 -3.24
CA LEU A 70 3.91 0.83 -2.68
C LEU A 70 5.03 0.66 -1.68
N ARG A 71 4.68 0.61 -0.39
CA ARG A 71 5.62 0.48 0.72
C ARG A 71 5.60 -0.93 1.29
N ARG A 72 6.77 -1.55 1.40
CA ARG A 72 6.91 -2.83 2.11
C ARG A 72 6.68 -2.61 3.60
N LEU A 73 5.82 -3.44 4.20
CA LEU A 73 5.48 -3.35 5.61
C LEU A 73 6.54 -4.07 6.46
N GLY A 74 6.95 -5.29 6.09
CA GLY A 74 7.92 -6.06 6.87
C GLY A 74 9.32 -6.21 6.27
N GLY A 75 10.32 -6.44 7.13
CA GLY A 75 11.69 -6.74 6.70
C GLY A 75 12.48 -5.49 6.31
N THR A 76 13.27 -5.57 5.25
CA THR A 76 14.08 -4.43 4.78
C THR A 76 13.18 -3.31 4.24
N PRO A 77 13.34 -2.06 4.70
CA PRO A 77 12.63 -0.91 4.17
C PRO A 77 12.81 -0.79 2.66
N PHE A 78 11.70 -0.90 1.93
CA PHE A 78 11.69 -0.77 0.47
C PHE A 78 10.37 -0.14 0.03
N ALA A 79 10.44 0.78 -0.92
CA ALA A 79 9.28 1.46 -1.47
C ALA A 79 9.48 1.69 -2.97
N LEU A 80 8.38 1.63 -3.71
CA LEU A 80 8.28 2.00 -5.12
C LEU A 80 7.29 3.15 -5.23
N VAL A 81 7.62 4.19 -5.98
CA VAL A 81 6.79 5.39 -6.16
C VAL A 81 6.52 5.57 -7.63
N GLU A 82 5.29 5.88 -7.98
CA GLU A 82 4.85 6.23 -9.33
C GLU A 82 3.90 7.43 -9.29
N VAL A 83 3.89 8.22 -10.37
CA VAL A 83 3.00 9.37 -10.51
C VAL A 83 2.07 9.11 -11.68
N PHE A 84 0.76 9.11 -11.41
CA PHE A 84 -0.28 8.98 -12.41
C PHE A 84 -0.87 10.34 -12.74
N GLU A 85 -1.10 10.61 -14.02
CA GLU A 85 -1.81 11.79 -14.53
C GLU A 85 -3.30 11.48 -14.63
N ALA A 86 -4.17 12.46 -14.39
CA ALA A 86 -5.62 12.25 -14.36
C ALA A 86 -6.19 11.80 -15.72
N GLU A 87 -5.46 12.04 -16.80
CA GLU A 87 -5.75 11.60 -18.15
C GLU A 87 -5.32 10.15 -18.45
N ASP A 88 -4.55 9.52 -17.55
CA ASP A 88 -4.22 8.10 -17.70
C ASP A 88 -5.47 7.24 -17.54
N ASP A 89 -5.67 6.32 -18.49
CA ASP A 89 -6.73 5.32 -18.41
C ASP A 89 -6.55 4.42 -17.18
N GLU A 90 -7.66 4.08 -16.52
CA GLU A 90 -7.63 3.23 -15.31
C GLU A 90 -7.05 1.83 -15.58
N GLU A 91 -7.18 1.33 -16.81
CA GLU A 91 -6.54 0.08 -17.26
C GLU A 91 -5.01 0.19 -17.17
N ILE A 92 -4.44 1.25 -17.74
CA ILE A 92 -2.99 1.52 -17.73
C ILE A 92 -2.50 1.71 -16.28
N ARG A 93 -3.27 2.41 -15.46
CA ARG A 93 -2.97 2.62 -14.05
C ARG A 93 -2.92 1.30 -13.29
N GLU A 94 -3.88 0.41 -13.53
CA GLU A 94 -3.91 -0.92 -12.89
C GLU A 94 -2.77 -1.80 -13.38
N GLU A 95 -2.47 -1.83 -14.68
CA GLU A 95 -1.31 -2.54 -15.23
C GLU A 95 0.00 -2.07 -14.56
N THR A 96 0.20 -0.76 -14.46
CA THR A 96 1.37 -0.17 -13.79
C THR A 96 1.45 -0.59 -12.32
N ARG A 97 0.32 -0.60 -11.60
CA ARG A 97 0.27 -1.08 -10.21
C ARG A 97 0.64 -2.57 -10.11
N GLN A 98 0.22 -3.41 -11.06
CA GLN A 98 0.60 -4.82 -11.09
C GLN A 98 2.10 -5.01 -11.38
N GLU A 99 2.68 -4.20 -12.26
CA GLU A 99 4.12 -4.20 -12.51
C GLU A 99 4.91 -3.79 -11.26
N MET A 100 4.48 -2.76 -10.54
CA MET A 100 5.08 -2.35 -9.27
C MET A 100 5.01 -3.47 -8.22
N GLN A 101 3.88 -4.17 -8.10
CA GLN A 101 3.76 -5.34 -7.22
C GLN A 101 4.74 -6.44 -7.60
N THR A 102 4.90 -6.70 -8.91
CA THR A 102 5.86 -7.69 -9.42
C THR A 102 7.29 -7.29 -9.10
N ARG A 103 7.64 -6.01 -9.25
CA ARG A 103 8.96 -5.47 -8.88
C ARG A 103 9.23 -5.56 -7.39
N MET A 104 8.23 -5.32 -6.55
CA MET A 104 8.33 -5.42 -5.09
C MET A 104 8.62 -6.85 -4.61
N ARG A 105 8.20 -7.88 -5.36
CA ARG A 105 8.45 -9.29 -5.03
C ARG A 105 9.87 -9.77 -5.38
N LYS A 106 10.52 -9.09 -6.32
CA LYS A 106 11.89 -9.39 -6.75
C LYS A 106 12.91 -8.91 -5.70
#